data_AF-E7FMV1-F1
#
_entry.id   AF-E7FMV1-F1
#
_cell.length_a   1.000
_cell.length_b   1.000
_cell.length_c   1.000
_cell.angle_alpha   90.00
_cell.angle_beta   90.00
_cell.angle_gamma   90.00
#
_symmetry.space_group_name_H-M   'P 1'
#
loop_
_entity.id
_entity.type
_entity.pdbx_description
1 polymer ?
#
loop_
_entity_poly.entity_id
_entity_poly.type
_entity_poly.pdbx_seq_one_letter_code
_entity_poly.pdbx_strand_id
1 'polypeptide(L)' 'MFGCFGQVLAYKCQWYGKELFLADRFYPSTQRCSRCGFVKTGADGRK' A
#
# COMPACT_ATOMS: atom_id res chain seq x y z
N MET A 1 14.83 -1.26 -9.57
CA MET A 1 14.67 -2.67 -9.14
C MET A 1 13.32 -2.84 -8.42
N PHE A 2 12.19 -2.69 -9.14
CA PHE A 2 10.81 -2.91 -8.66
C PHE A 2 9.81 -3.19 -9.81
N GLY A 3 10.14 -2.85 -11.07
CA GLY A 3 9.26 -3.04 -12.23
C GLY A 3 8.80 -4.49 -12.45
N CYS A 4 9.72 -5.46 -12.36
CA CYS A 4 9.36 -6.88 -12.54
C CYS A 4 8.44 -7.40 -11.43
N PHE A 5 8.50 -6.85 -10.21
CA PHE A 5 7.65 -7.31 -9.11
C PHE A 5 6.16 -7.02 -9.37
N GLY A 6 5.84 -5.80 -9.83
CA GLY A 6 4.47 -5.44 -10.19
C GLY A 6 3.92 -6.28 -11.33
N GLN A 7 4.75 -6.57 -12.34
CA GLN A 7 4.37 -7.42 -13.49
C GLN A 7 4.06 -8.86 -13.06
N VAL A 8 4.96 -9.48 -12.28
CA VAL A 8 4.75 -10.85 -11.77
C VAL A 8 3.53 -10.93 -10.86
N LEU A 9 3.28 -9.89 -10.04
CA LEU A 9 2.11 -9.84 -9.17
C LEU A 9 0.82 -9.71 -9.98
N ALA A 10 0.77 -8.83 -10.98
CA ALA A 10 -0.39 -8.66 -11.86
C ALA A 10 -0.75 -9.96 -12.60
N TYR A 11 0.26 -10.64 -13.14
CA TYR A 11 0.11 -11.95 -13.77
C TYR A 11 -0.52 -12.98 -12.81
N LYS A 12 0.01 -13.07 -11.57
CA LYS A 12 -0.55 -13.99 -10.58
C LYS A 12 -1.98 -13.60 -10.18
N CYS A 13 -2.27 -12.31 -10.00
CA CYS A 13 -3.63 -11.84 -9.70
C CYS A 13 -4.62 -12.26 -10.80
N GLN A 14 -4.25 -12.12 -12.08
CA GLN A 14 -5.08 -12.57 -13.21
C GLN A 14 -5.33 -14.08 -13.16
N TRP A 15 -4.31 -14.89 -12.86
CA TRP A 15 -4.43 -16.35 -12.73
C TRP A 15 -5.42 -16.81 -11.66
N TYR A 16 -5.49 -16.09 -10.54
CA TYR A 16 -6.38 -16.43 -9.43
C TYR A 16 -7.71 -15.65 -9.45
N GLY A 17 -7.99 -14.90 -10.51
CA GLY A 17 -9.18 -14.05 -10.61
C GLY A 17 -9.25 -12.99 -9.51
N LYS A 18 -8.10 -12.39 -9.15
CA LYS A 18 -7.98 -11.35 -8.13
C LYS A 18 -7.72 -10.00 -8.78
N GLU A 19 -8.25 -8.95 -8.18
CA GLU A 19 -7.97 -7.56 -8.57
C GLU A 19 -6.70 -7.05 -7.87
N LEU A 20 -5.90 -6.28 -8.61
CA LEU A 20 -4.69 -5.65 -8.10
C LEU A 20 -4.84 -4.12 -8.17
N PHE A 21 -4.79 -3.46 -7.02
CA PHE A 21 -4.83 -2.01 -6.91
C PHE A 21 -3.44 -1.46 -6.55
N LEU A 22 -2.95 -0.51 -7.35
CA LEU A 22 -1.72 0.23 -7.05
C LEU A 22 -2.04 1.39 -6.12
N ALA A 23 -1.46 1.36 -4.92
CA ALA A 23 -1.52 2.49 -4.01
C ALA A 23 -0.70 3.66 -4.56
N ASP A 24 -1.20 4.89 -4.34
CA ASP A 24 -0.48 6.11 -4.69
C ASP A 24 0.89 6.20 -3.98
N ARG A 25 1.83 6.91 -4.59
CA ARG A 25 3.19 7.09 -4.04
C ARG A 25 3.19 7.74 -2.66
N PHE A 26 2.23 8.62 -2.38
CA PHE A 26 2.09 9.33 -1.10
C PHE A 26 1.10 8.66 -0.16
N TYR A 27 0.69 7.42 -0.46
CA TYR A 27 -0.16 6.65 0.43
C TYR A 27 0.52 6.44 1.80
N PRO A 28 -0.08 6.90 2.91
CA PRO A 28 0.58 6.96 4.22
C PRO A 28 0.56 5.60 4.94
N SER A 29 1.15 4.56 4.33
CA SER A 29 1.11 3.18 4.83
C SER A 29 1.74 3.02 6.22
N THR A 30 2.80 3.77 6.52
CA THR A 30 3.50 3.72 7.82
C THR A 30 2.91 4.64 8.88
N GLN A 31 2.10 5.61 8.47
CA GLN A 31 1.50 6.61 9.35
C GLN A 31 0.02 6.31 9.64
N ARG A 32 -0.61 5.43 8.85
CA ARG A 32 -2.00 4.98 9.04
C ARG A 32 -2.08 3.80 10.00
N CYS A 33 -2.84 3.94 11.07
CA CYS A 33 -3.12 2.86 12.01
C CYS A 33 -3.96 1.76 11.34
N SER A 34 -3.50 0.51 11.41
CA SER A 34 -4.23 -0.65 10.85
C SER A 34 -5.53 -0.99 11.59
N ARG A 35 -5.66 -0.57 12.85
CA ARG A 35 -6.86 -0.84 13.67
C ARG A 35 -7.97 0.18 13.46
N CYS A 36 -7.62 1.47 13.31
CA CYS A 36 -8.61 2.55 13.31
C CYS A 36 -8.52 3.51 12.12
N GLY A 37 -7.52 3.37 11.25
CA GLY A 37 -7.35 4.22 10.07
C GLY A 37 -6.81 5.63 10.35
N PHE A 38 -6.57 6.00 11.61
CA PHE A 38 -5.99 7.30 11.97
C PHE A 38 -4.61 7.48 11.31
N VAL A 39 -4.40 8.60 10.64
CA VAL A 39 -3.12 8.95 9.99
C VAL A 39 -2.39 9.96 10.87
N LYS A 40 -1.23 9.56 11.39
CA LYS A 40 -0.35 10.45 12.17
C LYS A 40 0.01 11.67 11.34
N THR A 41 -0.32 12.86 11.84
CA THR A 41 0.10 14.12 11.24
C THR A 41 1.27 14.66 12.06
N GLY A 42 2.21 15.40 11.45
CA GLY A 42 3.44 15.86 12.11
C GLY A 42 3.24 16.67 13.40
N ALA A 43 2.02 17.15 13.66
CA ALA A 43 1.63 17.86 14.88
C ALA A 43 1.44 16.93 16.11
N ASP A 44 1.30 15.62 15.92
CA ASP A 44 0.80 14.71 16.96
C ASP A 44 1.86 14.28 18.00
N GLY A 45 3.12 14.71 17.87
CA GLY A 45 4.19 14.61 18.89
C GLY A 45 4.58 13.19 19.37
N ARG A 46 3.88 12.14 18.94
CA ARG A 46 4.10 10.74 19.33
C ARG A 46 4.84 10.01 18.21
N LYS A 47 6.11 9.66 18.47
CA LYS A 47 6.82 8.66 17.65
C LYS A 47 6.03 7.36 17.64
#